data_AF-A0A840Q4S5-F1
#
_entry.id   AF-A0A840Q4S5-F1
#
_cell.length_a   1.000
_cell.length_b   1.000
_cell.length_c   1.000
_cell.angle_alpha   90.00
_cell.angle_beta   90.00
_cell.angle_gamma   90.00
#
_symmetry.space_group_name_H-M   'P 1'
#
loop_
_entity.id
_entity.type
_entity.pdbx_description
1 polymer ?
#
loop_
_entity_poly.entity_id
_entity_poly.type
_entity_poly.pdbx_seq_one_letter_code
_entity_poly.pdbx_strand_id
1 'polypeptide(L)'
;MQSVGYWEAWSLWWSGTKLEDFAMWGLPMLWWARIGKCLQFAGTAIVILDLVGPERLRALRNKGDKYAEKARRYVRNLDESSYGYPEGATPGERQLIAERRAKIDYYYNRYFIIFFCYVVPTVGVLYVGGKYFNELVSGYPDWLIHIAGWLFLLVVAILILWVIFGATLYLPVLILRVPSVVSEWLFGAGKKQGHPIRVAAFLAIVVGFHLDLLGS
;
A
#
# COMPACT_ATOMS: atom_id res chain seq x y z
N MET A 1 -2.05 -21.01 -23.89
CA MET A 1 -1.45 -21.46 -22.62
C MET A 1 -1.95 -22.85 -22.33
N GLN A 2 -1.05 -23.82 -22.12
CA GLN A 2 -1.45 -25.16 -21.70
C GLN A 2 -1.83 -25.11 -20.22
N SER A 3 -3.00 -25.67 -19.87
CA SER A 3 -3.41 -25.77 -18.47
C SER A 3 -2.76 -27.00 -17.85
N VAL A 4 -2.06 -26.83 -16.74
CA VAL A 4 -1.43 -27.91 -15.98
C VAL A 4 -2.02 -28.01 -14.59
N GLY A 5 -2.06 -29.23 -14.05
CA GLY A 5 -2.41 -29.46 -12.66
C GLY A 5 -1.30 -29.01 -11.70
N TYR A 6 -1.62 -28.83 -10.41
CA TYR A 6 -0.62 -28.45 -9.40
C TYR A 6 0.57 -29.43 -9.32
N TRP A 7 0.28 -30.73 -9.27
CA TRP A 7 1.31 -31.77 -9.20
C TRP A 7 2.12 -31.89 -10.49
N GLU A 8 1.48 -31.66 -11.63
CA GLU A 8 2.14 -31.66 -12.94
C GLU A 8 3.08 -30.46 -13.09
N ALA A 9 2.64 -29.26 -12.68
CA ALA A 9 3.48 -28.08 -12.62
C ALA A 9 4.73 -28.33 -11.75
N TRP A 10 4.57 -28.98 -10.60
CA TRP A 10 5.70 -29.38 -9.75
C TRP A 10 6.65 -30.37 -10.44
N SER A 11 6.11 -31.37 -11.14
CA SER A 11 6.92 -32.33 -11.89
C SER A 11 7.73 -31.65 -13.01
N LEU A 12 7.09 -30.72 -13.75
CA LEU A 12 7.72 -29.95 -14.82
C LEU A 12 8.79 -28.99 -14.28
N TRP A 13 8.51 -28.33 -13.16
CA TRP A 13 9.49 -27.49 -12.48
C TRP A 13 10.71 -28.31 -12.02
N TRP A 14 10.48 -29.48 -11.42
CA TRP A 14 11.55 -30.37 -10.96
C TRP A 14 12.40 -30.92 -12.11
N SER A 15 11.83 -31.07 -13.32
CA SER A 15 12.59 -31.43 -14.52
C SER A 15 13.38 -30.26 -15.14
N GLY A 16 13.33 -29.06 -14.53
CA GLY A 16 14.01 -27.86 -15.04
C GLY A 16 13.30 -27.18 -16.21
N THR A 17 12.03 -27.53 -16.46
CA THR A 17 11.22 -26.88 -17.50
C THR A 17 10.69 -25.55 -17.00
N LYS A 18 10.90 -24.49 -17.77
CA LYS A 18 10.34 -23.17 -17.46
C LYS A 18 8.81 -23.18 -17.61
N LEU A 19 8.12 -22.62 -16.62
CA LEU A 19 6.65 -22.63 -16.55
C LEU A 19 5.98 -21.34 -17.05
N GLU A 20 6.72 -20.44 -17.70
CA GLU A 20 6.26 -19.10 -18.10
C GLU A 20 5.03 -19.12 -19.04
N ASP A 21 4.93 -20.14 -19.91
CA ASP A 21 3.83 -20.29 -20.89
C ASP A 21 2.65 -21.17 -20.43
N PHE A 22 2.72 -21.65 -19.19
CA PHE A 22 1.72 -22.52 -18.60
C PHE A 22 0.71 -21.73 -17.74
N ALA A 23 -0.49 -22.27 -17.63
CA ALA A 23 -1.53 -21.78 -16.72
C ALA A 23 -1.91 -22.86 -15.72
N MET A 24 -2.15 -22.49 -14.47
CA MET A 24 -2.68 -23.39 -13.44
C MET A 24 -4.04 -22.84 -13.00
N TRP A 25 -5.08 -23.69 -13.11
CA TRP A 25 -6.47 -23.31 -12.86
C TRP A 25 -6.94 -22.06 -13.63
N GLY A 26 -6.50 -21.93 -14.89
CA GLY A 26 -6.87 -20.82 -15.77
C GLY A 26 -6.13 -19.51 -15.53
N LEU A 27 -5.21 -19.45 -14.55
CA LEU A 27 -4.37 -18.28 -14.30
C LEU A 27 -2.92 -18.55 -14.77
N PRO A 28 -2.26 -17.58 -15.44
CA PRO A 28 -0.85 -17.70 -15.81
C PRO A 28 0.05 -17.98 -14.61
N MET A 29 1.08 -18.81 -14.75
CA MET A 29 1.97 -19.18 -13.64
C MET A 29 2.63 -17.96 -12.97
N LEU A 30 2.88 -16.89 -13.73
CA LEU A 30 3.37 -15.61 -13.23
C LEU A 30 2.47 -14.98 -12.14
N TRP A 31 1.14 -15.15 -12.25
CA TRP A 31 0.21 -14.65 -11.23
C TRP A 31 0.31 -15.46 -9.93
N TRP A 32 0.52 -16.77 -10.04
CA TRP A 32 0.74 -17.63 -8.87
C TRP A 32 2.01 -17.27 -8.12
N ALA A 33 3.11 -16.98 -8.81
CA ALA A 33 4.32 -16.47 -8.16
C ALA A 33 4.09 -15.15 -7.41
N ARG A 34 3.32 -14.22 -8.00
CA ARG A 34 2.97 -12.96 -7.32
C ARG A 34 2.14 -13.20 -6.05
N ILE A 35 1.14 -14.08 -6.13
CA ILE A 35 0.36 -14.50 -4.95
C ILE A 35 1.29 -15.12 -3.91
N GLY A 36 2.24 -15.94 -4.35
CA GLY A 36 3.27 -16.55 -3.50
C GLY A 36 4.06 -15.51 -2.71
N LYS A 37 4.60 -14.49 -3.39
CA LYS A 37 5.31 -13.37 -2.75
C LYS A 37 4.45 -12.59 -1.78
N CYS A 38 3.18 -12.35 -2.12
CA CYS A 38 2.24 -11.69 -1.22
C CYS A 38 1.99 -12.51 0.06
N LEU A 39 1.84 -13.82 -0.05
CA LEU A 39 1.67 -14.72 1.09
C LEU A 39 2.91 -14.80 1.96
N GLN A 40 4.11 -14.91 1.36
CA GLN A 40 5.39 -14.86 2.09
C GLN A 40 5.54 -13.54 2.86
N PHE A 41 5.24 -12.41 2.22
CA PHE A 41 5.29 -11.10 2.86
C PHE A 41 4.30 -10.99 4.03
N ALA A 42 3.05 -11.39 3.82
CA ALA A 42 2.01 -11.34 4.85
C ALA A 42 2.36 -12.24 6.05
N GLY A 43 2.78 -13.49 5.80
CA GLY A 43 3.18 -14.41 6.85
C GLY A 43 4.40 -13.91 7.63
N THR A 44 5.41 -13.39 6.93
CA THR A 44 6.60 -12.80 7.58
C THR A 44 6.23 -11.57 8.40
N ALA A 45 5.36 -10.70 7.89
CA ALA A 45 4.87 -9.54 8.62
C ALA A 45 4.13 -9.95 9.91
N ILE A 46 3.29 -10.99 9.86
CA ILE A 46 2.61 -11.51 11.04
C ILE A 46 3.62 -12.04 12.07
N VAL A 47 4.65 -12.79 11.63
CA VAL A 47 5.71 -13.27 12.52
C VAL A 47 6.47 -12.12 13.17
N ILE A 48 6.81 -11.07 12.40
CA ILE A 48 7.46 -9.87 12.95
C ILE A 48 6.55 -9.19 13.97
N LEU A 49 5.25 -9.05 13.67
CA LEU A 49 4.30 -8.43 14.58
C LEU A 49 4.14 -9.23 15.89
N ASP A 50 4.12 -10.55 15.79
CA ASP A 50 4.07 -11.45 16.95
C ASP A 50 5.37 -11.38 17.77
N LEU A 51 6.54 -11.30 17.13
CA LEU A 51 7.84 -11.14 17.80
C LEU A 51 7.99 -9.78 18.49
N VAL A 52 7.50 -8.71 17.87
CA VAL A 52 7.49 -7.37 18.47
C VAL A 52 6.56 -7.33 19.68
N GLY A 53 5.43 -8.04 19.60
CA GLY A 53 4.43 -8.11 20.65
C GLY A 53 3.58 -6.83 20.77
N PRO A 54 2.35 -6.95 21.31
CA PRO A 54 1.42 -5.84 21.38
C PRO A 54 1.91 -4.69 22.27
N GLU A 55 2.71 -4.97 23.30
CA GLU A 55 3.23 -3.96 24.23
C GLU A 55 4.19 -2.99 23.54
N ARG A 56 5.12 -3.51 22.70
CA ARG A 56 6.07 -2.66 21.97
C ARG A 56 5.38 -1.86 20.89
N LEU A 57 4.39 -2.44 20.20
CA LEU A 57 3.56 -1.72 19.23
C LEU A 57 2.79 -0.57 19.90
N ARG A 58 2.20 -0.81 21.08
CA ARG A 58 1.56 0.25 21.89
C ARG A 58 2.56 1.32 22.33
N ALA A 59 3.77 0.93 22.75
CA ALA A 59 4.81 1.89 23.11
C ALA A 59 5.26 2.76 21.91
N LEU A 60 5.41 2.16 20.73
CA LEU A 60 5.70 2.87 19.47
C LEU A 60 4.58 3.83 19.09
N ARG A 61 3.33 3.36 19.15
CA ARG A 61 2.15 4.21 18.94
C ARG A 61 2.14 5.39 19.91
N ASN A 62 2.35 5.16 21.20
CA ASN A 62 2.39 6.22 22.21
C ASN A 62 3.51 7.23 21.96
N LYS A 63 4.68 6.80 21.45
CA LYS A 63 5.74 7.72 21.01
C LYS A 63 5.28 8.54 19.80
N GLY A 64 4.70 7.90 18.79
CA GLY A 64 4.13 8.55 17.62
C GLY A 64 3.05 9.58 17.99
N ASP A 65 2.15 9.22 18.89
CA ASP A 65 1.10 10.09 19.43
C ASP A 65 1.71 11.30 20.15
N LYS A 66 2.78 11.13 20.92
CA LYS A 66 3.51 12.25 21.54
C LYS A 66 4.17 13.17 20.51
N TYR A 67 4.78 12.63 19.46
CA TYR A 67 5.34 13.46 18.38
C TYR A 67 4.25 14.19 17.59
N ALA A 68 3.16 13.49 17.26
CA ALA A 68 1.99 14.06 16.60
C ALA A 68 1.32 15.11 17.49
N GLU A 69 1.26 14.90 18.80
CA GLU A 69 0.77 15.89 19.76
C GLU A 69 1.72 17.08 19.87
N LYS A 70 3.04 16.88 19.87
CA LYS A 70 4.02 17.97 19.83
C LYS A 70 3.89 18.78 18.54
N ALA A 71 3.76 18.13 17.40
CA ALA A 71 3.51 18.78 16.11
C ALA A 71 2.18 19.52 16.11
N ARG A 72 1.10 18.90 16.62
CA ARG A 72 -0.19 19.56 16.83
C ARG A 72 -0.10 20.72 17.79
N ARG A 73 0.74 20.66 18.83
CA ARG A 73 1.01 21.79 19.74
C ARG A 73 1.78 22.88 19.03
N TYR A 74 2.77 22.58 18.19
CA TYR A 74 3.42 23.62 17.40
C TYR A 74 2.44 24.28 16.43
N VAL A 75 1.65 23.50 15.70
CA VAL A 75 0.61 24.03 14.80
C VAL A 75 -0.45 24.79 15.58
N ARG A 76 -0.90 24.28 16.72
CA ARG A 76 -1.87 24.97 17.59
C ARG A 76 -1.28 26.20 18.23
N ASN A 77 0.00 26.22 18.62
CA ASN A 77 0.64 27.41 19.19
C ASN A 77 0.89 28.46 18.10
N LEU A 78 1.18 28.04 16.87
CA LEU A 78 1.18 28.91 15.68
C LEU A 78 -0.23 29.47 15.44
N ASP A 79 -1.25 28.61 15.53
CA ASP A 79 -2.66 29.01 15.40
C ASP A 79 -3.13 29.86 16.58
N GLU A 80 -2.73 29.61 17.83
CA GLU A 80 -3.06 30.37 19.05
C GLU A 80 -2.31 31.70 19.09
N SER A 81 -1.08 31.76 18.55
CA SER A 81 -0.40 33.03 18.29
C SER A 81 -1.09 33.86 17.19
N SER A 82 -1.98 33.24 16.41
CA SER A 82 -2.83 33.90 15.41
C SER A 82 -4.33 33.97 15.77
N TYR A 83 -4.82 33.17 16.73
CA TYR A 83 -6.24 32.84 17.01
C TYR A 83 -6.39 32.12 18.38
N GLY A 84 -5.91 32.69 19.49
CA GLY A 84 -6.24 32.18 20.82
C GLY A 84 -7.76 32.28 21.08
N TYR A 85 -8.38 31.24 21.65
CA TYR A 85 -9.78 31.32 22.08
C TYR A 85 -9.87 32.16 23.35
N PRO A 86 -10.54 33.32 23.33
CA PRO A 86 -10.63 34.18 24.49
C PRO A 86 -11.39 33.46 25.61
N GLU A 87 -10.90 33.58 26.85
CA GLU A 87 -11.70 33.22 28.02
C GLU A 87 -13.01 34.03 27.97
N GLY A 88 -14.14 33.31 27.86
CA GLY A 88 -15.45 33.92 27.56
C GLY A 88 -16.03 33.58 26.19
N ALA A 89 -15.34 32.76 25.38
CA ALA A 89 -15.83 32.35 24.06
C ALA A 89 -17.28 31.83 24.11
N THR A 90 -18.14 32.55 23.40
CA THR A 90 -19.57 32.32 23.29
C THR A 90 -19.84 30.96 22.65
N PRO A 91 -21.03 30.36 22.84
CA PRO A 91 -21.40 29.09 22.22
C PRO A 91 -21.15 29.06 20.69
N GLY A 92 -21.36 30.19 20.00
CA GLY A 92 -21.10 30.32 18.56
C GLY A 92 -19.62 30.19 18.19
N GLU A 93 -18.72 30.77 18.99
CA GLU A 93 -17.27 30.68 18.75
C GLU A 93 -16.75 29.25 18.96
N ARG A 94 -17.32 28.51 19.92
CA ARG A 94 -17.01 27.08 20.12
C ARG A 94 -17.51 26.21 18.97
N GLN A 95 -18.65 26.56 18.39
CA GLN A 95 -19.18 25.88 17.21
C GLN A 95 -18.24 26.07 16.01
N LEU A 96 -17.70 27.29 15.84
CA LEU A 96 -16.70 27.59 14.81
C LEU A 96 -15.38 26.81 15.00
N ILE A 97 -14.95 26.54 16.25
CA ILE A 97 -13.80 25.65 16.55
C ILE A 97 -14.07 24.23 16.08
N ALA A 98 -15.23 23.71 16.47
CA ALA A 98 -15.62 22.34 16.17
C ALA A 98 -15.67 22.15 14.65
N GLU A 99 -16.15 23.16 13.93
CA GLU A 99 -16.16 23.22 12.48
C GLU A 99 -14.73 23.21 11.89
N ARG A 100 -13.80 23.98 12.45
CA ARG A 100 -12.37 23.95 12.04
C ARG A 100 -11.71 22.60 12.30
N ARG A 101 -12.00 21.93 13.44
CA ARG A 101 -11.50 20.58 13.73
C ARG A 101 -12.04 19.54 12.74
N ALA A 102 -13.34 19.59 12.45
CA ALA A 102 -13.95 18.74 11.43
C ALA A 102 -13.31 18.96 10.06
N LYS A 103 -12.89 20.20 9.74
CA LYS A 103 -12.11 20.52 8.54
C LYS A 103 -10.76 19.82 8.51
N ILE A 104 -10.03 19.75 9.62
CA ILE A 104 -8.72 19.08 9.69
C ILE A 104 -8.87 17.57 9.45
N ASP A 105 -9.85 16.93 10.09
CA ASP A 105 -10.15 15.51 9.85
C ASP A 105 -10.61 15.26 8.40
N TYR A 106 -11.37 16.20 7.83
CA TYR A 106 -11.71 16.21 6.41
C TYR A 106 -10.47 16.30 5.51
N TYR A 107 -9.49 17.17 5.81
CA TYR A 107 -8.25 17.25 5.04
C TYR A 107 -7.50 15.91 5.08
N TYR A 108 -7.38 15.28 6.24
CA TYR A 108 -6.68 14.00 6.38
C TYR A 108 -7.34 12.87 5.58
N ASN A 109 -8.67 12.78 5.63
CA ASN A 109 -9.43 11.79 4.86
C ASN A 109 -9.42 12.12 3.35
N ARG A 110 -9.41 13.41 3.00
CA ARG A 110 -9.28 13.90 1.63
C ARG A 110 -7.93 13.54 1.03
N TYR A 111 -6.83 13.60 1.78
CA TYR A 111 -5.51 13.19 1.31
C TYR A 111 -5.43 11.68 1.04
N PHE A 112 -6.10 10.86 1.87
CA PHE A 112 -6.23 9.42 1.61
C PHE A 112 -7.05 9.13 0.34
N ILE A 113 -8.18 9.81 0.17
CA ILE A 113 -9.01 9.72 -1.04
C ILE A 113 -8.22 10.19 -2.27
N ILE A 114 -7.50 11.31 -2.18
CA ILE A 114 -6.62 11.81 -3.25
C ILE A 114 -5.57 10.75 -3.59
N PHE A 115 -4.85 10.20 -2.62
CA PHE A 115 -3.85 9.17 -2.91
C PHE A 115 -4.47 7.99 -3.69
N PHE A 116 -5.61 7.47 -3.25
CA PHE A 116 -6.27 6.34 -3.90
C PHE A 116 -6.85 6.71 -5.28
N CYS A 117 -7.50 7.86 -5.40
CA CYS A 117 -8.12 8.35 -6.62
C CYS A 117 -7.12 8.84 -7.66
N TYR A 118 -5.86 9.11 -7.30
CA TYR A 118 -4.86 9.53 -8.27
C TYR A 118 -3.84 8.43 -8.56
N VAL A 119 -3.39 7.65 -7.57
CA VAL A 119 -2.41 6.58 -7.83
C VAL A 119 -3.03 5.45 -8.67
N VAL A 120 -4.24 5.01 -8.35
CA VAL A 120 -4.88 3.88 -9.06
C VAL A 120 -5.17 4.23 -10.52
N PRO A 121 -5.78 5.39 -10.86
CA PRO A 121 -5.98 5.77 -12.26
C PRO A 121 -4.68 6.08 -12.99
N THR A 122 -3.66 6.62 -12.32
CA THR A 122 -2.34 6.86 -12.91
C THR A 122 -1.72 5.58 -13.47
N VAL A 123 -1.77 4.49 -12.69
CA VAL A 123 -1.30 3.17 -13.14
C VAL A 123 -2.14 2.68 -14.33
N GLY A 124 -3.45 2.90 -14.30
CA GLY A 124 -4.36 2.59 -15.42
C GLY A 124 -4.02 3.37 -16.69
N VAL A 125 -3.76 4.67 -16.59
CA VAL A 125 -3.38 5.55 -17.72
C VAL A 125 -2.03 5.13 -18.29
N LEU A 126 -1.05 4.77 -17.46
CA LEU A 126 0.24 4.27 -17.92
C LEU A 126 0.10 2.95 -18.68
N TYR A 127 -0.72 2.03 -18.17
CA TYR A 127 -0.97 0.73 -18.80
C TYR A 127 -1.70 0.87 -20.15
N VAL A 128 -2.82 1.61 -20.15
CA VAL A 128 -3.62 1.85 -21.36
C VAL A 128 -2.84 2.70 -22.36
N GLY A 129 -2.24 3.80 -21.90
CA GLY A 129 -1.43 4.69 -22.72
C GLY A 129 -0.29 3.97 -23.41
N GLY A 130 0.48 3.15 -22.68
CA GLY A 130 1.56 2.36 -23.25
C GLY A 130 1.09 1.35 -24.31
N LYS A 131 -0.08 0.73 -24.10
CA LYS A 131 -0.67 -0.23 -25.04
C LYS A 131 -1.07 0.43 -26.37
N TYR A 132 -1.74 1.59 -26.30
CA TYR A 132 -2.31 2.25 -27.47
C TYR A 132 -1.36 3.27 -28.14
N PHE A 133 -0.24 3.62 -27.50
CA PHE A 133 0.70 4.61 -28.03
C PHE A 133 1.23 4.21 -29.41
N ASN A 134 1.65 2.96 -29.62
CA ASN A 134 2.19 2.53 -30.91
C ASN A 134 1.14 2.58 -32.03
N GLU A 135 -0.12 2.26 -31.73
CA GLU A 135 -1.23 2.35 -32.68
C GLU A 135 -1.58 3.81 -33.03
N LEU A 136 -1.46 4.72 -32.06
CA LEU A 136 -1.77 6.14 -32.25
C LEU A 136 -0.77 6.82 -33.19
N VAL A 137 0.51 6.43 -33.12
CA VAL A 137 1.59 7.17 -33.79
C VAL A 137 2.02 6.53 -35.12
N SER A 138 1.50 5.35 -35.47
CA SER A 138 1.94 4.58 -36.66
C SER A 138 1.68 5.25 -38.03
N GLY A 139 0.91 6.34 -38.08
CA GLY A 139 0.62 7.09 -39.31
C GLY A 139 1.41 8.39 -39.49
N TYR A 140 2.33 8.72 -38.57
CA TYR A 140 3.03 10.00 -38.56
C TYR A 140 4.47 9.88 -39.09
N PRO A 141 5.09 10.99 -39.55
CA PRO A 141 6.50 11.02 -39.92
C PRO A 141 7.43 10.68 -38.73
N ASP A 142 8.58 10.04 -38.99
CA ASP A 142 9.51 9.55 -37.96
C ASP A 142 9.90 10.61 -36.90
N TRP A 143 10.16 11.86 -37.32
CA TRP A 143 10.53 12.93 -36.39
C TRP A 143 9.42 13.26 -35.38
N LEU A 144 8.16 13.14 -35.79
CA LEU A 144 6.98 13.31 -34.93
C LEU A 144 6.85 12.13 -33.95
N ILE A 145 7.16 10.91 -34.40
CA ILE A 145 7.19 9.72 -33.55
C ILE A 145 8.18 9.89 -32.41
N HIS A 146 9.39 10.39 -32.71
CA HIS A 146 10.41 10.63 -31.69
C HIS A 146 9.99 11.70 -30.67
N ILE A 147 9.41 12.83 -31.12
CA ILE A 147 8.92 13.88 -30.22
C ILE A 147 7.80 13.34 -29.32
N ALA A 148 6.83 12.62 -29.89
CA ALA A 148 5.76 11.99 -29.13
C ALA A 148 6.31 11.00 -28.09
N GLY A 149 7.33 10.23 -28.45
CA GLY A 149 8.01 9.30 -27.54
C GLY A 149 8.67 10.01 -26.36
N TRP A 150 9.40 11.10 -26.60
CA TRP A 150 10.01 11.89 -25.52
C TRP A 150 8.97 12.53 -24.59
N LEU A 151 7.88 13.06 -25.14
CA LEU A 151 6.79 13.62 -24.34
C LEU A 151 6.10 12.56 -23.50
N PHE A 152 5.86 11.37 -24.07
CA PHE A 152 5.30 10.25 -23.32
C PHE A 152 6.21 9.84 -22.15
N LEU A 153 7.52 9.69 -22.41
CA LEU A 153 8.50 9.38 -21.36
C LEU A 153 8.56 10.44 -20.26
N LEU A 154 8.45 11.73 -20.61
CA LEU A 154 8.40 12.81 -19.63
C LEU A 154 7.17 12.70 -18.72
N VAL A 155 6.00 12.44 -19.29
CA VAL A 155 4.75 12.22 -18.52
C VAL A 155 4.90 11.01 -17.60
N VAL A 156 5.44 9.89 -18.10
CA VAL A 156 5.71 8.70 -17.30
C VAL A 156 6.65 9.03 -16.13
N ALA A 157 7.74 9.77 -16.37
CA ALA A 157 8.69 10.15 -15.34
C ALA A 157 8.05 11.02 -14.25
N ILE A 158 7.23 12.00 -14.62
CA ILE A 158 6.49 12.86 -13.68
C ILE A 158 5.55 12.02 -12.82
N LEU A 159 4.82 11.07 -13.42
CA LEU A 159 3.91 10.19 -12.71
C LEU A 159 4.65 9.27 -11.73
N ILE A 160 5.81 8.72 -12.12
CA ILE A 160 6.67 7.92 -11.24
C ILE A 160 7.14 8.76 -10.05
N LEU A 161 7.65 9.97 -10.28
CA LEU A 161 8.09 10.87 -9.21
C LEU A 161 6.94 11.20 -8.25
N TRP A 162 5.74 11.41 -8.79
CA TRP A 162 4.54 11.68 -7.99
C TRP A 162 4.15 10.48 -7.12
N VAL A 163 4.21 9.27 -7.66
CA VAL A 163 3.98 8.03 -6.90
C VAL A 163 5.05 7.83 -5.82
N ILE A 164 6.33 8.07 -6.12
CA ILE A 164 7.42 7.99 -5.14
C ILE A 164 7.22 9.02 -4.03
N PHE A 165 6.90 10.26 -4.37
CA PHE A 165 6.66 11.33 -3.41
C PHE A 165 5.47 11.01 -2.51
N GLY A 166 4.36 10.58 -3.10
CA GLY A 166 3.21 10.07 -2.38
C GLY A 166 3.59 8.93 -1.45
N ALA A 167 4.21 7.87 -1.97
CA ALA A 167 4.65 6.75 -1.16
C ALA A 167 5.57 7.19 0.00
N THR A 168 6.54 8.08 -0.24
CA THR A 168 7.46 8.54 0.82
C THR A 168 6.73 9.26 1.96
N LEU A 169 5.67 10.02 1.65
CA LEU A 169 4.86 10.71 2.66
C LEU A 169 3.84 9.79 3.35
N TYR A 170 3.20 8.89 2.58
CA TYR A 170 2.10 8.07 3.07
C TYR A 170 2.55 6.75 3.70
N LEU A 171 3.64 6.14 3.21
CA LEU A 171 4.13 4.85 3.66
C LEU A 171 4.51 4.85 5.15
N PRO A 172 5.16 5.89 5.73
CA PRO A 172 5.39 5.96 7.17
C PRO A 172 4.10 5.99 7.99
N VAL A 173 3.09 6.75 7.53
CA VAL A 173 1.78 6.82 8.20
C VAL A 173 1.07 5.47 8.12
N LEU A 174 1.11 4.82 6.96
CA LEU A 174 0.51 3.51 6.72
C LEU A 174 1.21 2.43 7.57
N ILE A 175 2.55 2.40 7.56
CA ILE A 175 3.39 1.47 8.34
C ILE A 175 3.19 1.65 9.84
N LEU A 176 2.94 2.87 10.33
CA LEU A 176 2.72 3.08 11.76
C LEU A 176 1.28 2.75 12.17
N ARG A 177 0.30 2.99 11.30
CA ARG A 177 -1.12 2.90 11.65
C ARG A 177 -1.72 1.51 11.37
N VAL A 178 -1.46 0.94 10.19
CA VAL A 178 -2.03 -0.36 9.79
C VAL A 178 -1.66 -1.47 10.76
N PRO A 179 -0.39 -1.63 11.21
CA PRO A 179 -0.06 -2.65 12.20
C PRO A 179 -0.80 -2.51 13.52
N SER A 180 -1.08 -1.28 13.97
CA SER A 180 -1.81 -1.08 15.23
C SER A 180 -3.28 -1.52 15.11
N VAL A 181 -3.95 -1.18 14.01
CA VAL A 181 -5.35 -1.59 13.76
C VAL A 181 -5.43 -3.09 13.52
N VAL A 182 -4.53 -3.64 12.69
CA VAL A 182 -4.49 -5.06 12.35
C VAL A 182 -4.12 -5.89 13.58
N SER A 183 -3.18 -5.44 14.42
CA SER A 183 -2.84 -6.16 15.66
C SER A 183 -3.95 -6.08 16.70
N GLU A 184 -4.64 -4.96 16.84
CA GLU A 184 -5.82 -4.87 17.71
C GLU A 184 -6.95 -5.78 17.22
N TRP A 185 -7.16 -5.90 15.91
CA TRP A 185 -8.14 -6.81 15.34
C TRP A 185 -7.73 -8.29 15.48
N LEU A 186 -6.48 -8.63 15.17
CA LEU A 186 -5.95 -10.00 15.25
C LEU A 186 -5.78 -10.50 16.69
N PHE A 187 -5.34 -9.65 17.61
CA PHE A 187 -4.96 -10.04 18.98
C PHE A 187 -5.90 -9.50 20.06
N GLY A 188 -6.85 -8.62 19.72
CA GLY A 188 -7.83 -8.07 20.66
C GLY A 188 -8.87 -9.11 21.12
N ALA A 189 -9.04 -10.20 20.39
CA ALA A 189 -9.90 -11.32 20.76
C ALA A 189 -9.24 -12.22 21.84
N GLY A 190 -9.19 -11.74 23.09
CA GLY A 190 -9.22 -12.58 24.29
C GLY A 190 -8.10 -13.63 24.50
N LYS A 191 -7.02 -13.19 25.16
CA LYS A 191 -6.15 -13.89 26.14
C LYS A 191 -5.52 -15.28 25.87
N LYS A 192 -5.82 -16.06 24.81
CA LYS A 192 -5.14 -17.37 24.59
C LYS A 192 -4.88 -17.79 23.12
N GLN A 193 -5.07 -16.91 22.13
CA GLN A 193 -5.06 -17.32 20.71
C GLN A 193 -3.76 -17.09 19.91
N GLY A 194 -2.58 -17.05 20.56
CA GLY A 194 -1.31 -16.87 19.83
C GLY A 194 -0.97 -18.03 18.88
N HIS A 195 -1.36 -19.26 19.22
CA HIS A 195 -0.96 -20.45 18.46
C HIS A 195 -1.56 -20.57 17.04
N PRO A 196 -2.88 -20.38 16.81
CA PRO A 196 -3.46 -20.53 15.48
C PRO A 196 -2.97 -19.46 14.48
N ILE A 197 -2.75 -18.22 14.92
CA ILE A 197 -2.23 -17.16 14.05
C ILE A 197 -0.80 -17.46 13.60
N ARG A 198 0.05 -17.97 14.50
CA ARG A 198 1.42 -18.40 14.16
C ARG A 198 1.41 -19.54 13.15
N VAL A 199 0.52 -20.52 13.32
CA VAL A 199 0.35 -21.62 12.37
C VAL A 199 -0.13 -21.09 11.01
N ALA A 200 -1.10 -20.19 10.99
CA ALA A 200 -1.57 -19.57 9.74
C ALA A 200 -0.48 -18.78 9.03
N ALA A 201 0.32 -18.00 9.77
CA ALA A 201 1.46 -17.26 9.22
C ALA A 201 2.53 -18.19 8.65
N PHE A 202 2.86 -19.26 9.38
CA PHE A 202 3.79 -20.29 8.91
C PHE A 202 3.28 -20.96 7.64
N LEU A 203 2.02 -21.38 7.60
CA LEU A 203 1.40 -21.98 6.41
C LEU A 203 1.39 -20.99 5.24
N ALA A 204 1.12 -19.71 5.47
CA ALA A 204 1.18 -18.68 4.44
C ALA A 204 2.59 -18.55 3.85
N ILE A 205 3.65 -18.58 4.69
CA ILE A 205 5.03 -18.56 4.21
C ILE A 205 5.33 -19.81 3.38
N VAL A 206 4.99 -21.00 3.89
CA VAL A 206 5.28 -22.28 3.21
C VAL A 206 4.55 -22.37 1.87
N VAL A 207 3.23 -22.13 1.85
CA VAL A 207 2.43 -22.13 0.61
C VAL A 207 2.92 -21.04 -0.33
N GLY A 208 3.21 -19.85 0.19
CA GLY A 208 3.73 -18.75 -0.60
C GLY A 208 5.07 -19.06 -1.26
N PHE A 209 5.95 -19.79 -0.56
CA PHE A 209 7.22 -20.27 -1.11
C PHE A 209 7.01 -21.28 -2.23
N HIS A 210 6.10 -22.24 -2.06
CA HIS A 210 5.79 -23.22 -3.11
C HIS A 210 5.26 -22.56 -4.38
N LEU A 211 4.37 -21.56 -4.24
CA LEU A 211 3.83 -20.84 -5.39
C LEU A 211 4.86 -19.95 -6.09
N ASP A 212 5.78 -19.35 -5.34
CA ASP A 212 6.86 -18.54 -5.89
C ASP A 212 7.86 -19.38 -6.68
N LEU A 213 8.23 -20.56 -6.17
CA LEU A 213 9.08 -21.51 -6.89
C LEU A 213 8.47 -21.93 -8.24
N LEU A 214 7.16 -22.19 -8.29
CA LEU A 214 6.50 -22.61 -9.53
C LEU A 214 6.50 -21.53 -10.62
N GLY A 215 6.66 -20.25 -10.26
CA GLY A 215 6.74 -19.18 -11.25
C GLY A 215 8.12 -18.56 -11.43
N SER A 216 9.17 -19.14 -10.83
CA SER A 216 10.59 -18.78 -11.04
C SER A 216 11.25 -19.74 -12.03
#